data_AF-A0AA48HZ54-F1
#
_entry.id   AF-A0AA48HZ54-F1
#
_cell.length_a   1.000
_cell.length_b   1.000
_cell.length_c   1.000
_cell.angle_alpha   90.00
_cell.angle_beta   90.00
_cell.angle_gamma   90.00
#
_symmetry.space_group_name_H-M   'P 1'
#
loop_
_entity.id
_entity.type
_entity.pdbx_description
1 polymer ?
#
loop_
_entity_poly.entity_id
_entity_poly.type
_entity_poly.pdbx_seq_one_letter_code
_entity_poly.pdbx_strand_id
1 'polypeptide(L)'
;MFGRLSRPVELVEAIQVSYPHQPVKMGKVHGSLARAGKVKSQTPKVEKQEKKKAVKGRAKKRAQYISRFVNVTLTPGGKRSMNQQPAGKSG
;
A
#
# COMPACT_ATOMS: atom_id res chain seq x y z
N MET A 1 -7.27 -33.06 43.03
CA MET A 1 -7.67 -34.48 43.14
C MET A 1 -8.28 -34.89 41.80
N PHE A 2 -7.71 -35.94 41.19
CA PHE A 2 -8.10 -36.47 39.88
C PHE A 2 -9.46 -37.16 39.95
N GLY A 3 -10.42 -36.72 39.13
CA GLY A 3 -11.68 -37.41 38.88
C GLY A 3 -11.66 -38.08 37.51
N ARG A 4 -11.24 -39.34 37.46
CA ARG A 4 -11.30 -40.21 36.28
C ARG A 4 -12.54 -41.10 36.40
N LEU A 5 -13.52 -40.92 35.52
CA LEU A 5 -14.60 -41.85 35.19
C LEU A 5 -14.69 -41.82 33.66
N SER A 6 -14.00 -42.68 32.92
CA SER A 6 -14.33 -44.05 32.53
C SER A 6 -15.70 -44.26 31.84
N ARG A 7 -15.67 -44.08 30.51
CA ARG A 7 -16.38 -44.85 29.45
C ARG A 7 -17.89 -44.58 29.29
N PRO A 8 -18.50 -44.73 28.08
CA PRO A 8 -18.09 -45.58 26.97
C PRO A 8 -18.06 -44.98 25.55
N VAL A 9 -17.33 -45.70 24.70
CA VAL A 9 -17.36 -45.75 23.24
C VAL A 9 -18.73 -46.22 22.73
N GLU A 10 -18.94 -46.09 21.41
CA GLU A 10 -20.10 -46.50 20.58
C GLU A 10 -21.11 -45.34 20.34
N LEU A 11 -20.84 -44.45 19.37
CA LEU A 11 -21.27 -44.60 17.97
C LEU A 11 -22.75 -44.24 17.79
N VAL A 12 -23.01 -42.95 17.64
CA VAL A 12 -24.13 -42.45 16.82
C VAL A 12 -23.55 -41.57 15.73
N GLU A 13 -23.47 -42.18 14.55
CA GLU A 13 -23.88 -41.60 13.29
C GLU A 13 -23.17 -40.28 12.95
N ALA A 14 -22.04 -40.38 12.26
CA ALA A 14 -22.07 -40.18 10.81
C ALA A 14 -22.82 -38.90 10.43
N ILE A 15 -22.15 -37.76 10.55
CA ILE A 15 -22.08 -36.77 9.48
C ILE A 15 -20.70 -36.13 9.64
N GLN A 16 -19.68 -36.77 9.05
CA GLN A 16 -18.57 -36.00 8.51
C GLN A 16 -19.21 -35.03 7.53
N VAL A 17 -19.35 -33.78 7.93
CA VAL A 17 -19.65 -32.69 7.00
C VAL A 17 -18.39 -32.48 6.14
N SER A 18 -18.11 -33.46 5.28
CA SER A 18 -17.30 -33.30 4.09
C SER A 18 -18.16 -32.48 3.13
N TYR A 19 -18.14 -31.15 3.32
CA TYR A 19 -18.56 -30.28 2.24
C TYR A 19 -17.56 -30.49 1.10
N PRO A 20 -17.95 -31.01 -0.07
CA PRO A 20 -17.09 -30.92 -1.23
C PRO A 20 -16.90 -29.42 -1.51
N HIS A 21 -15.73 -28.88 -1.17
CA HIS A 21 -15.35 -27.56 -1.64
C HIS A 21 -15.12 -27.67 -3.15
N GLN A 22 -16.21 -27.49 -3.88
CA GLN A 22 -16.23 -27.43 -5.33
C GLN A 22 -15.24 -26.35 -5.76
N PRO A 23 -14.16 -26.66 -6.50
CA PRO A 23 -13.35 -25.62 -7.10
C PRO A 23 -14.21 -24.92 -8.14
N VAL A 24 -14.65 -23.71 -7.81
CA VAL A 24 -15.31 -22.78 -8.73
C VAL A 24 -14.53 -22.75 -10.04
N LYS A 25 -15.12 -23.29 -11.11
CA LYS A 25 -14.58 -23.24 -12.46
C LYS A 25 -14.56 -21.78 -12.91
N MET A 26 -13.42 -21.13 -12.73
CA MET A 26 -13.17 -19.78 -13.22
C MET A 26 -13.37 -19.79 -14.75
N GLY A 27 -14.28 -18.96 -15.25
CA GLY A 27 -14.62 -18.90 -16.67
C GLY A 27 -13.40 -18.67 -17.57
N LYS A 28 -13.53 -19.03 -18.85
CA LYS A 28 -12.49 -18.88 -19.87
C LYS A 28 -11.95 -17.44 -19.86
N VAL A 29 -10.72 -17.28 -19.41
CA VAL A 29 -10.04 -15.97 -19.33
C VAL A 29 -9.74 -15.53 -20.76
N HIS A 30 -10.33 -14.40 -21.18
CA HIS A 30 -10.06 -13.79 -22.48
C HIS A 30 -8.95 -12.75 -22.31
N GLY A 31 -7.82 -13.02 -22.97
CA GLY A 31 -6.63 -12.16 -22.95
C GLY A 31 -5.36 -12.97 -22.82
N SER A 32 -4.37 -12.68 -23.67
CA SER A 32 -3.05 -13.29 -23.55
C SER A 32 -2.23 -12.60 -22.46
N LEU A 33 -1.49 -13.40 -21.68
CA LEU A 33 -0.55 -12.89 -20.67
C LEU A 33 0.67 -12.17 -21.29
N ALA A 34 0.80 -12.19 -22.62
CA ALA A 34 1.93 -11.65 -23.37
C ALA A 34 2.20 -10.15 -23.15
N ARG A 35 1.20 -9.39 -22.65
CA ARG A 35 1.35 -7.95 -22.37
C ARG A 35 1.63 -7.62 -20.90
N ALA A 36 1.71 -8.64 -20.03
CA ALA A 36 2.01 -8.42 -18.62
C ALA A 36 3.38 -7.75 -18.46
N GLY A 37 3.45 -6.69 -17.66
CA GLY A 37 4.72 -6.00 -17.36
C GLY A 37 5.26 -5.05 -18.44
N LYS A 38 4.65 -4.97 -19.65
CA LYS A 38 5.12 -4.15 -20.78
C LYS A 38 5.50 -2.71 -20.39
N VAL A 39 4.64 -2.04 -19.61
CA VAL A 39 4.85 -0.61 -19.26
C VAL A 39 6.03 -0.43 -18.30
N LYS A 40 6.24 -1.39 -17.38
CA LYS A 40 7.32 -1.30 -16.39
C LYS A 40 8.69 -1.63 -16.99
N SER A 41 8.75 -2.48 -18.01
CA SER A 41 9.99 -2.77 -18.74
C SER A 41 10.32 -1.70 -19.80
N GLN A 42 9.30 -1.06 -20.37
CA GLN A 42 9.49 0.00 -21.37
C GLN A 42 9.97 1.33 -20.76
N THR A 43 9.60 1.61 -19.51
CA THR A 43 10.02 2.85 -18.83
C THR A 43 11.50 2.80 -18.47
N PRO A 44 12.30 3.83 -18.79
CA PRO A 44 13.71 3.85 -18.46
C PRO A 44 13.89 3.76 -16.95
N LYS A 45 14.80 2.90 -16.50
CA LYS A 45 15.06 2.71 -15.08
C LYS A 45 15.87 3.89 -14.54
N VAL A 46 15.20 4.86 -13.94
CA VAL A 46 15.88 5.97 -13.26
C VAL A 46 16.37 5.49 -11.88
N GLU A 47 17.68 5.57 -11.66
CA GLU A 47 18.28 5.30 -10.35
C GLU A 47 17.91 6.40 -9.36
N LYS A 48 17.83 6.02 -8.08
CA LYS A 48 17.53 7.00 -7.03
C LYS A 48 18.75 7.90 -6.86
N GLN A 49 18.59 9.17 -7.17
CA GLN A 49 19.60 10.17 -6.85
C GLN A 49 19.91 10.18 -5.35
N GLU A 50 21.19 10.27 -5.01
CA GLU A 50 21.62 10.41 -3.63
C GLU A 50 21.14 11.74 -3.06
N LYS A 51 20.26 11.66 -2.06
CA LYS A 51 19.69 12.83 -1.38
C LYS A 51 20.18 12.86 0.06
N LYS A 52 20.49 14.07 0.54
CA LYS A 52 20.83 14.29 1.95
C LYS A 52 19.71 13.77 2.85
N LYS A 53 20.10 13.21 4.00
CA LYS A 53 19.15 12.67 4.99
C LYS A 53 18.16 13.77 5.41
N ALA A 54 16.87 13.51 5.27
CA ALA A 54 15.85 14.41 5.77
C ALA A 54 15.94 14.48 7.30
N VAL A 55 15.94 15.70 7.85
CA VAL A 55 15.85 15.91 9.31
C VAL A 55 14.57 15.26 9.83
N LYS A 56 14.65 14.61 11.01
CA LYS A 56 13.54 13.89 11.64
C LYS A 56 13.06 14.58 12.92
N GLY A 57 11.84 14.25 13.36
CA GLY A 57 11.28 14.71 14.64
C GLY A 57 11.11 16.23 14.76
N ARG A 58 11.53 16.79 15.89
CA ARG A 58 11.39 18.22 16.23
C ARG A 58 12.11 19.13 15.24
N ALA A 59 13.29 18.73 14.75
CA ALA A 59 14.04 19.51 13.76
C ALA A 59 13.25 19.69 12.46
N LYS A 60 12.55 18.64 12.01
CA LYS A 60 11.67 18.71 10.83
C LYS A 60 10.51 19.68 11.04
N LYS A 61 9.88 19.64 12.22
CA LYS A 61 8.77 20.54 12.55
C LYS A 61 9.21 22.01 12.59
N ARG A 62 10.40 22.28 13.15
CA ARG A 62 11.00 23.63 13.10
C ARG A 62 11.26 24.10 11.68
N ALA A 63 11.89 23.26 10.84
CA ALA A 63 12.15 23.59 9.44
C ALA A 63 10.86 23.85 8.63
N GLN A 64 9.80 23.07 8.89
CA GLN A 64 8.49 23.26 8.27
C GLN A 64 7.81 24.55 8.73
N TYR A 65 7.90 24.92 10.01
CA TYR A 65 7.32 26.17 10.51
C TYR A 65 8.01 27.38 9.89
N ILE A 66 9.35 27.38 9.90
CA ILE A 66 10.15 28.46 9.31
C ILE A 66 9.80 28.64 7.82
N SER A 67 9.73 27.56 7.04
CA SER A 67 9.38 27.64 5.61
C SER A 67 7.90 27.97 5.34
N ARG A 68 6.99 27.66 6.26
CA ARG A 68 5.54 27.87 6.10
C ARG A 68 5.00 29.18 6.66
N PHE A 69 5.73 29.86 7.53
CA PHE A 69 5.17 31.03 8.21
C PHE A 69 6.18 32.17 8.35
N VAL A 70 7.45 31.86 8.61
CA VAL A 70 8.46 32.91 8.89
C VAL A 70 9.07 33.45 7.60
N ASN A 71 9.50 32.57 6.69
CA ASN A 71 10.30 32.97 5.52
C ASN A 71 9.48 33.39 4.29
N VAL A 72 8.15 33.43 4.37
CA VAL A 72 7.30 33.66 3.20
C VAL A 72 6.37 34.82 3.45
N THR A 73 6.57 35.90 2.70
CA THR A 73 5.66 37.03 2.57
C THR A 73 4.69 36.73 1.43
N LEU A 74 3.41 36.50 1.73
CA LEU A 74 2.39 36.41 0.69
C LEU A 74 1.95 37.80 0.30
N THR A 75 1.73 38.02 -1.00
CA THR A 75 0.95 39.17 -1.46
C THR A 75 -0.44 39.09 -0.83
N PRO A 76 -1.03 40.21 -0.36
CA PRO A 76 -2.37 40.18 0.23
C PRO A 76 -3.35 39.58 -0.78
N GLY A 77 -4.02 38.49 -0.38
CA GLY A 77 -4.97 37.74 -1.21
C GLY A 77 -4.43 36.47 -1.89
N GLY A 78 -3.12 36.19 -1.82
CA GLY A 78 -2.53 34.98 -2.43
C GLY A 78 -2.61 33.74 -1.54
N LYS A 79 -3.28 32.67 -1.98
CA LYS A 79 -3.25 31.35 -1.30
C LYS A 79 -1.93 30.62 -1.63
N ARG A 80 -1.26 30.08 -0.60
CA ARG A 80 -0.01 29.31 -0.78
C ARG A 80 -0.23 27.99 -1.51
N SER A 81 0.64 27.69 -2.46
CA SER A 81 0.80 26.35 -3.03
C SER A 81 2.23 25.85 -2.80
N MET A 82 2.37 24.62 -2.30
CA MET A 82 3.64 24.07 -1.81
C MET A 82 4.47 23.40 -2.92
N ASN A 83 3.84 23.02 -4.03
CA ASN A 83 4.49 22.33 -5.14
C ASN A 83 4.01 22.91 -6.49
N GLN A 84 4.22 24.21 -6.69
CA GLN A 84 3.95 24.83 -7.99
C GLN A 84 4.99 24.35 -9.00
N GLN A 85 4.52 23.81 -10.12
CA GLN A 85 5.38 23.56 -11.26
C GLN A 85 5.75 24.91 -11.89
N PRO A 86 7.02 25.15 -12.27
CA PRO A 86 7.37 26.33 -13.03
C PRO A 86 6.63 26.27 -14.39
N ALA A 87 6.03 27.39 -14.80
CA ALA A 87 5.36 27.48 -16.10
C ALA A 87 6.37 27.17 -17.22
N GLY A 88 6.15 26.08 -17.97
CA GLY A 88 7.01 25.66 -19.07
C GLY A 88 7.73 24.31 -18.88
N LYS A 89 7.55 23.61 -17.76
CA LYS A 89 7.94 22.19 -17.63
C LYS A 89 6.72 21.29 -17.73
N SER A 90 6.07 21.32 -18.89
CA SER A 90 5.25 20.19 -19.34
C SER A 90 6.23 19.12 -19.82
N GLY A 91 6.31 18.01 -19.10
CA GLY A 91 6.77 16.76 -19.70
C GLY A 91 5.78 16.28 -20.75
#